data_AF-A0A8T3U647-F1
#
_entry.id   AF-A0A8T3U647-F1
#
_cell.length_a   1.000
_cell.length_b   1.000
_cell.length_c   1.000
_cell.angle_alpha   90.00
_cell.angle_beta   90.00
_cell.angle_gamma   90.00
#
_symmetry.space_group_name_H-M   'P 1'
#
loop_
_entity.id
_entity.type
_entity.pdbx_description
1 polymer ?
#
loop_
_entity_poly.entity_id
_entity_poly.type
_entity_poly.pdbx_seq_one_letter_code
_entity_poly.pdbx_strand_id
1 'polypeptide(L)'
;MTFKIKLVKELEQNKSASNVDMDCFIHPYREYIVEYLTGEKYKLIIDDKLVGNRGGSYKIKLIKKDEGITVYSYVYNAKRRIPEVFEYKNPKYDDIIEALEEAGYIKKI
;
A
#
# COMPACT_ATOMS: atom_id res chain seq x y z
N MET A 1 8.12 21.30 8.20
CA MET A 1 8.24 19.90 7.77
C MET A 1 7.91 19.84 6.28
N THR A 2 8.78 19.25 5.46
CA THR A 2 8.51 19.10 4.01
C THR A 2 7.99 17.70 3.80
N PHE A 3 6.70 17.57 3.50
CA PHE A 3 6.06 16.33 3.11
C PHE A 3 5.46 16.53 1.73
N LYS A 4 5.97 15.81 0.74
CA LYS A 4 5.44 15.82 -0.63
C LYS A 4 5.25 14.40 -1.09
N ILE A 5 4.12 14.13 -1.71
CA ILE A 5 3.83 12.83 -2.29
C ILE A 5 3.32 13.03 -3.71
N LYS A 6 3.82 12.20 -4.62
CA LYS A 6 3.47 12.27 -6.04
C LYS A 6 3.16 10.87 -6.54
N LEU A 7 1.98 10.69 -7.13
CA LEU A 7 1.63 9.50 -7.89
C LEU A 7 2.55 9.40 -9.11
N VAL A 8 3.24 8.27 -9.26
CA VAL A 8 4.14 8.03 -10.41
C VAL A 8 3.65 6.93 -11.32
N LYS A 9 2.82 6.02 -10.81
CA LYS A 9 2.23 4.95 -11.60
C LYS A 9 0.90 4.57 -11.00
N GLU A 10 -0.11 4.47 -11.86
CA GLU A 10 -1.39 3.86 -11.55
C GLU A 10 -1.71 2.85 -12.64
N LEU A 11 -2.04 1.63 -12.25
CA LEU A 11 -2.44 0.58 -13.16
C LEU A 11 -3.78 0.01 -12.70
N GLU A 12 -4.80 0.19 -13.54
CA GLU A 12 -6.05 -0.54 -13.43
C GLU A 12 -5.75 -2.04 -13.40
N GLN A 13 -6.23 -2.71 -12.37
CA GLN A 13 -6.07 -4.14 -12.24
C GLN A 13 -7.25 -4.83 -12.93
N ASN A 14 -6.93 -5.89 -13.68
CA ASN A 14 -7.77 -6.49 -14.70
C ASN A 14 -9.22 -6.72 -14.24
N LYS A 15 -10.19 -6.00 -14.84
CA LYS A 15 -11.63 -6.17 -14.60
C LYS A 15 -12.16 -7.54 -15.04
N SER A 16 -11.40 -8.34 -15.77
CA SER A 16 -11.87 -9.66 -16.23
C SER A 16 -12.01 -10.72 -15.11
N ALA A 17 -11.61 -10.42 -13.87
CA ALA A 17 -12.03 -11.16 -12.68
C ALA A 17 -13.40 -10.71 -12.11
N SER A 18 -13.97 -9.61 -12.63
CA SER A 18 -15.36 -9.19 -12.39
C SER A 18 -16.30 -10.01 -13.27
N ASN A 19 -16.24 -11.33 -13.14
CA ASN A 19 -17.35 -12.15 -13.57
C ASN A 19 -18.47 -11.98 -12.54
N VAL A 20 -19.39 -11.09 -12.90
CA VAL A 20 -20.84 -11.20 -12.67
C VAL A 20 -21.29 -11.10 -11.19
N ASP A 21 -22.00 -9.99 -10.90
CA ASP A 21 -22.99 -9.80 -9.82
C ASP A 21 -22.61 -9.43 -8.37
N MET A 22 -21.44 -8.86 -8.07
CA MET A 22 -21.24 -8.31 -6.71
C MET A 22 -20.20 -7.19 -6.67
N ASP A 23 -20.46 -6.16 -5.85
CA ASP A 23 -19.65 -4.98 -5.52
C ASP A 23 -18.17 -5.27 -5.16
N CYS A 24 -17.40 -5.75 -6.14
CA CYS A 24 -15.98 -6.06 -5.98
C CYS A 24 -15.16 -4.87 -6.50
N PHE A 25 -14.88 -3.92 -5.63
CA PHE A 25 -13.98 -2.81 -5.92
C PHE A 25 -12.53 -3.29 -5.82
N ILE A 26 -11.92 -3.62 -6.95
CA ILE A 26 -10.46 -3.79 -7.03
C ILE A 26 -9.88 -2.38 -7.19
N HIS A 27 -9.16 -1.88 -6.19
CA HIS A 27 -8.46 -0.61 -6.33
C HIS A 27 -7.22 -0.78 -7.22
N PRO A 28 -6.83 0.25 -8.00
CA PRO A 28 -5.70 0.13 -8.90
C PRO A 28 -4.40 -0.03 -8.10
N TYR A 29 -3.42 -0.68 -8.74
CA TYR A 29 -2.06 -0.69 -8.25
C TYR A 29 -1.48 0.72 -8.35
N ARG A 30 -0.94 1.24 -7.24
CA ARG A 30 -0.38 2.59 -7.18
C ARG A 30 1.05 2.58 -6.69
N GLU A 31 1.89 3.35 -7.36
CA GLU A 31 3.22 3.69 -6.89
C GLU A 31 3.31 5.20 -6.70
N TYR A 32 3.84 5.62 -5.56
CA TYR A 32 4.13 7.00 -5.25
C TYR A 32 5.62 7.19 -4.97
N ILE A 33 6.09 8.40 -5.26
CA ILE A 33 7.32 8.92 -4.67
C ILE A 33 6.91 9.81 -3.51
N VAL A 34 7.44 9.50 -2.33
CA VAL A 34 7.29 10.31 -1.12
C VAL A 34 8.63 11.00 -0.86
N GLU A 35 8.60 12.32 -0.74
CA GLU A 35 9.72 13.12 -0.25
C GLU A 35 9.37 13.58 1.17
N TYR A 36 10.15 13.11 2.13
CA TYR A 36 9.95 13.37 3.55
C TYR A 36 11.24 13.99 4.07
N LEU A 37 11.19 15.24 4.53
CA LEU A 37 12.38 16.08 4.74
C LEU A 37 13.13 16.35 3.42
N THR A 38 14.03 17.35 3.44
CA THR A 38 14.72 17.78 2.24
C THR A 38 15.69 16.71 1.77
N GLY A 39 15.40 16.08 0.62
CA GLY A 39 16.30 15.14 -0.04
C GLY A 39 16.03 13.66 0.21
N GLU A 40 15.25 13.26 1.22
CA GLU A 40 14.96 11.85 1.45
C GLU A 40 13.76 11.39 0.63
N LYS A 41 14.00 10.39 -0.24
CA LYS A 41 12.98 9.86 -1.15
C LYS A 41 12.65 8.41 -0.87
N TYR A 42 11.37 8.15 -0.83
CA TYR A 42 10.80 6.83 -0.60
C TYR A 42 9.89 6.45 -1.77
N LYS A 43 9.81 5.15 -2.02
CA LYS A 43 8.85 4.53 -2.92
C LYS A 43 7.75 3.89 -2.07
N LEU A 44 6.54 4.41 -2.19
CA LEU A 44 5.35 3.78 -1.61
C LEU A 44 4.66 2.97 -2.70
N ILE A 45 4.36 1.71 -2.41
CA ILE A 45 3.66 0.78 -3.29
C ILE A 45 2.40 0.34 -2.57
N ILE A 46 1.26 0.49 -3.24
CA ILE A 46 -0.04 0.01 -2.78
C ILE A 46 -0.57 -0.94 -3.85
N ASP A 47 -0.78 -2.19 -3.47
CA ASP A 47 -1.29 -3.26 -4.33
C ASP A 47 -2.53 -3.85 -3.67
N ASP A 48 -3.69 -3.37 -4.11
CA ASP A 48 -4.99 -3.76 -3.59
C ASP A 48 -5.68 -4.74 -4.54
N LYS A 49 -5.66 -6.01 -4.17
CA LYS A 49 -6.27 -7.12 -4.91
C LYS A 49 -7.39 -7.74 -4.09
N LEU A 50 -8.14 -6.94 -3.33
CA LEU A 50 -9.34 -7.42 -2.66
C LEU A 50 -10.46 -7.61 -3.67
N VAL A 51 -11.17 -8.74 -3.56
CA VAL A 51 -12.26 -9.11 -4.47
C VAL A 51 -13.51 -9.39 -3.64
N GLY A 52 -14.19 -8.32 -3.22
CA GLY A 52 -15.43 -8.36 -2.44
C GLY A 52 -15.36 -9.33 -1.25
N ASN A 53 -16.44 -10.08 -1.02
CA ASN A 53 -16.54 -11.06 0.06
C ASN A 53 -15.83 -12.41 -0.23
N ARG A 54 -15.21 -12.57 -1.41
CA ARG A 54 -14.60 -13.84 -1.85
C ARG A 54 -13.11 -13.98 -1.48
N GLY A 55 -12.55 -12.96 -0.83
CA GLY A 55 -11.15 -12.92 -0.42
C GLY A 55 -10.28 -12.11 -1.37
N GLY A 56 -8.98 -12.11 -1.12
CA GLY A 56 -8.03 -11.29 -1.88
C GLY A 56 -6.77 -11.01 -1.09
N SER A 57 -5.96 -10.08 -1.58
CA SER A 57 -4.79 -9.62 -0.83
C SER A 57 -4.63 -8.12 -0.94
N TYR A 58 -4.32 -7.47 0.16
CA TYR A 58 -3.94 -6.07 0.19
C TYR A 58 -2.51 -5.96 0.69
N LYS A 59 -1.66 -5.24 -0.06
CA LYS A 59 -0.24 -5.09 0.26
C LYS A 59 0.18 -3.64 0.17
N ILE A 60 0.82 -3.16 1.22
CA ILE A 60 1.50 -1.87 1.26
C ILE A 60 2.98 -2.14 1.49
N LYS A 61 3.84 -1.46 0.73
CA LYS A 61 5.28 -1.42 1.00
C LYS A 61 5.82 -0.01 0.86
N LEU A 62 6.59 0.43 1.85
CA LEU A 62 7.38 1.65 1.77
C LEU A 62 8.86 1.26 1.74
N ILE A 63 9.58 1.76 0.75
CA ILE A 63 10.98 1.41 0.47
C ILE A 63 11.78 2.71 0.36
N LYS A 64 12.88 2.82 1.10
CA LYS A 64 13.82 3.94 0.91
C LYS A 64 14.59 3.73 -0.39
N LYS A 65 14.46 4.66 -1.35
CA LYS A 65 14.90 4.41 -2.74
C LYS A 65 16.40 4.23 -2.88
N ASP A 66 17.19 5.03 -2.17
CA ASP A 66 18.64 5.03 -2.33
C ASP A 66 19.32 3.82 -1.68
N GLU A 67 18.66 3.22 -0.68
CA GLU A 67 19.21 2.09 0.09
C GLU A 67 18.51 0.76 -0.19
N GLY A 68 17.36 0.77 -0.88
CA GLY A 68 16.55 -0.43 -1.12
C GLY A 68 15.95 -1.05 0.16
N ILE A 69 16.02 -0.34 1.29
CA ILE A 69 15.57 -0.82 2.59
C ILE A 69 14.05 -0.74 2.66
N THR A 70 13.42 -1.85 3.05
CA THR A 70 11.99 -1.86 3.41
C THR A 70 11.84 -1.19 4.76
N VAL A 71 11.10 -0.09 4.81
CA VAL A 71 10.83 0.65 6.05
C VAL A 71 9.45 0.30 6.63
N TYR A 72 8.52 -0.10 5.77
CA TYR A 72 7.18 -0.54 6.16
C TYR A 72 6.67 -1.61 5.20
N SER A 73 5.99 -2.62 5.74
CA SER A 73 5.26 -3.61 4.95
C SER A 73 4.00 -4.04 5.70
N TYR A 74 2.85 -3.90 5.05
CA TYR A 74 1.59 -4.46 5.53
C TYR A 74 1.05 -5.41 4.47
N VAL A 75 0.68 -6.62 4.88
CA VAL A 75 0.10 -7.64 4.02
C VAL A 75 -1.10 -8.22 4.71
N TYR A 76 -2.25 -8.05 4.09
CA TYR A 76 -3.50 -8.69 4.46
C TYR A 76 -3.86 -9.72 3.37
N ASN A 77 -4.16 -10.95 3.77
CA ASN A 77 -4.51 -12.04 2.87
C ASN A 77 -5.80 -12.73 3.33
N ALA A 78 -6.90 -12.41 2.65
CA ALA A 78 -8.23 -12.96 2.91
C ALA A 78 -8.56 -14.18 2.04
N LYS A 79 -7.58 -14.81 1.35
CA LYS A 79 -7.85 -16.01 0.55
C LYS A 79 -8.13 -17.27 1.40
N ARG A 80 -7.83 -17.24 2.70
CA ARG A 80 -8.03 -18.36 3.63
C ARG A 80 -9.26 -18.12 4.49
N ARG A 81 -9.82 -19.20 5.07
CA ARG A 81 -10.99 -19.15 5.97
C ARG A 81 -10.78 -18.22 7.18
N ILE A 82 -9.53 -18.08 7.63
CA ILE A 82 -9.09 -17.08 8.60
C ILE A 82 -8.10 -16.17 7.85
N PRO A 83 -8.35 -14.85 7.77
CA PRO A 83 -7.41 -13.93 7.13
C PRO A 83 -6.05 -13.95 7.81
N GLU A 84 -4.98 -13.89 7.02
CA GLU A 84 -3.61 -13.77 7.52
C GLU A 84 -3.17 -12.31 7.42
N VAL A 85 -2.66 -11.77 8.52
CA VAL A 85 -2.15 -10.39 8.60
C VAL A 85 -0.68 -10.43 8.97
N PHE A 86 0.12 -9.70 8.21
CA PHE A 86 1.54 -9.48 8.50
C PHE A 86 1.82 -7.98 8.45
N GLU A 87 2.41 -7.46 9.51
CA GLU A 87 2.87 -6.08 9.59
C GLU A 87 4.33 -6.03 10.03
N TYR A 88 5.10 -5.20 9.33
CA TYR A 88 6.45 -4.83 9.66
C TYR A 88 6.55 -3.30 9.67
N LYS A 89 6.98 -2.73 10.79
CA LYS A 89 7.22 -1.29 10.98
C LYS A 89 8.65 -1.11 11.47
N ASN A 90 9.46 -0.32 10.76
CA ASN A 90 10.79 0.03 11.22
C ASN A 90 10.70 1.26 12.16
N PRO A 91 11.05 1.15 13.46
CA PRO A 91 10.87 2.24 14.43
C PRO A 91 11.66 3.51 14.11
N LYS A 92 12.72 3.42 13.29
CA LYS A 92 13.52 4.59 12.89
C LYS A 92 12.79 5.51 11.91
N TYR A 93 11.73 5.01 11.28
CA TYR A 93 10.96 5.70 10.24
C TYR A 93 9.49 5.82 10.65
N ASP A 94 9.22 5.84 11.95
CA ASP A 94 7.86 5.81 12.49
C ASP A 94 7.04 7.03 12.07
N ASP A 95 7.70 8.18 12.05
CA ASP A 95 7.17 9.50 11.74
C ASP A 95 6.65 9.63 10.31
N ILE A 96 7.39 9.13 9.31
CA ILE A 96 6.93 9.09 7.92
C ILE A 96 5.76 8.11 7.74
N ILE A 97 5.75 7.01 8.49
CA ILE A 97 4.66 6.02 8.42
C ILE A 97 3.39 6.62 9.00
N GLU A 98 3.46 7.26 10.17
CA GLU A 98 2.33 7.96 10.78
C GLU A 98 1.79 9.06 9.86
N ALA A 99 2.66 9.90 9.28
CA ALA A 99 2.22 10.93 8.33
C ALA A 99 1.47 10.36 7.11
N LEU A 100 1.86 9.17 6.62
CA LEU A 100 1.19 8.49 5.51
C LEU A 100 -0.14 7.84 5.92
N GLU A 101 -0.25 7.35 7.15
CA GLU A 101 -1.50 6.84 7.74
C GLU A 101 -2.50 7.97 7.97
N GLU A 102 -2.08 9.08 8.58
CA GLU A 102 -2.91 10.26 8.84
C GLU A 102 -3.41 10.91 7.54
N ALA A 103 -2.55 10.97 6.51
CA ALA A 103 -2.93 11.47 5.19
C ALA A 103 -3.80 10.47 4.39
N GLY A 104 -4.04 9.26 4.91
CA GLY A 104 -4.92 8.26 4.31
C GLY A 104 -4.34 7.53 3.09
N TYR A 105 -3.02 7.62 2.86
CA TYR A 105 -2.34 6.84 1.82
C TYR A 105 -2.10 5.40 2.26
N ILE A 106 -1.88 5.17 3.56
CA ILE A 106 -1.80 3.84 4.16
C ILE A 106 -3.12 3.58 4.87
N LYS A 107 -3.83 2.52 4.47
CA LYS A 107 -5.06 2.08 5.15
C LYS A 107 -4.97 0.61 5.49
N LYS A 108 -5.06 0.29 6.77
CA LYS A 108 -5.14 -1.09 7.27
C LYS A 108 -6.57 -1.60 7.15
N ILE A 109 -6.72 -2.91 6.99
CA ILE A 109 -7.98 -3.63 6.78
C ILE A 109 -8.24 -4.55 7.96
#